data_AF-A0A8T1VDY9-F1
#
_entry.id   AF-A0A8T1VDY9-F1
#
_cell.length_a   1.000
_cell.length_b   1.000
_cell.length_c   1.000
_cell.angle_alpha   90.00
_cell.angle_beta   90.00
_cell.angle_gamma   90.00
#
_symmetry.space_group_name_H-M   'P 1'
#
loop_
_entity.id
_entity.type
_entity.pdbx_description
1 polymer ?
#
loop_
_entity_poly.entity_id
_entity_poly.type
_entity_poly.pdbx_seq_one_letter_code
_entity_poly.pdbx_strand_id
1 'polypeptide(L)'
;MGEETTAAAEVYALGVILCEISSRSKLFERVLEERGQTMGDIFIATEVVAQRLRPSPAENAPSDFRELTRRCLSYEPSQRPQISEILSMISKLSV
;
A
#
# COMPACT_ATOMS: atom_id res chain seq x y z
N MET A 1 -3.50 21.25 8.14
CA MET A 1 -4.07 20.49 9.26
C MET A 1 -3.43 19.13 9.22
N GLY A 2 -2.49 18.85 10.11
CA GLY A 2 -1.95 17.49 10.27
C GLY A 2 -2.93 16.75 11.15
N GLU A 3 -3.77 15.92 10.57
CA GLU A 3 -4.52 14.94 11.35
C GLU A 3 -3.50 13.96 11.95
N GLU A 4 -3.72 13.56 13.20
CA GLU A 4 -2.90 12.53 13.83
C GLU A 4 -2.94 11.27 12.97
N THR A 5 -1.77 10.83 12.51
CA THR A 5 -1.69 9.62 11.69
C THR A 5 -2.05 8.43 12.58
N THR A 6 -3.04 7.65 12.17
CA THR A 6 -3.46 6.47 12.93
C THR A 6 -2.55 5.29 12.61
N ALA A 7 -2.40 4.35 13.55
CA ALA A 7 -1.67 3.10 13.31
C ALA A 7 -2.20 2.36 12.06
N ALA A 8 -3.52 2.40 11.83
CA ALA A 8 -4.12 1.83 10.63
C ALA A 8 -3.68 2.57 9.35
N ALA A 9 -3.52 3.89 9.38
CA ALA A 9 -2.99 4.66 8.26
C ALA A 9 -1.51 4.33 7.98
N GLU A 10 -0.69 4.16 9.03
CA GLU A 10 0.70 3.69 8.89
C GLU A 10 0.77 2.29 8.25
N VAL A 11 -0.11 1.37 8.65
CA VAL A 11 -0.20 0.04 8.03
C VAL A 11 -0.60 0.13 6.55
N TYR A 12 -1.47 1.06 6.17
CA TYR A 12 -1.80 1.28 4.76
C TYR A 12 -0.60 1.78 3.97
N ALA A 13 0.13 2.77 4.51
CA ALA A 13 1.36 3.28 3.91
C ALA A 13 2.42 2.18 3.76
N LEU A 14 2.55 1.30 4.76
CA LEU A 14 3.40 0.11 4.67
C LEU A 14 2.94 -0.81 3.52
N GLY A 15 1.64 -1.04 3.36
CA GLY A 15 1.10 -1.80 2.23
C GLY A 15 1.49 -1.22 0.85
N VAL A 16 1.48 0.11 0.72
CA VAL A 16 1.95 0.81 -0.51
C VAL A 16 3.43 0.53 -0.75
N ILE A 17 4.27 0.62 0.29
CA ILE A 17 5.71 0.32 0.20
C ILE A 17 5.95 -1.14 -0.18
N LEU A 18 5.19 -2.09 0.40
CA LEU A 18 5.30 -3.52 0.05
C LEU A 18 4.99 -3.77 -1.43
N CYS A 19 4.02 -3.05 -2.00
CA CYS A 19 3.76 -3.09 -3.44
C CYS A 19 4.99 -2.62 -4.24
N GLU A 20 5.57 -1.46 -3.89
CA GLU A 20 6.76 -0.92 -4.57
C GLU A 20 7.96 -1.87 -4.47
N ILE A 21 8.17 -2.49 -3.30
CA ILE A 21 9.22 -3.50 -3.11
C ILE A 21 9.01 -4.68 -4.06
N SER A 22 7.77 -5.17 -4.15
CA SER A 22 7.45 -6.32 -5.00
C SER A 22 7.56 -6.02 -6.50
N SER A 23 7.17 -4.82 -6.93
CA SER A 23 7.25 -4.40 -8.34
C SER A 23 8.63 -3.91 -8.74
N ARG A 24 9.48 -3.57 -7.76
CA ARG A 24 10.79 -2.91 -7.96
C ARG A 24 10.66 -1.62 -8.77
N SER A 25 9.55 -0.92 -8.60
CA SER A 25 9.22 0.30 -9.33
C SER A 25 8.40 1.23 -8.46
N LYS A 26 8.46 2.53 -8.77
CA LYS A 26 7.66 3.53 -8.07
C LYS A 26 6.19 3.36 -8.45
N LEU A 27 5.31 3.33 -7.45
CA LEU A 27 3.87 3.23 -7.73
C LEU A 27 3.36 4.51 -8.40
N PHE A 28 2.51 4.33 -9.41
CA PHE A 28 1.87 5.42 -10.15
C PHE A 28 2.85 6.39 -10.82
N GLU A 29 4.08 5.95 -11.12
CA GLU A 29 5.11 6.78 -11.77
C GLU A 29 4.60 7.51 -13.02
N ARG A 30 3.87 6.80 -13.89
CA ARG A 30 3.25 7.41 -15.08
C ARG A 30 2.29 8.55 -14.77
N VAL A 31 1.52 8.45 -13.68
CA VAL A 31 0.60 9.50 -13.26
C VAL A 31 1.38 10.75 -12.85
N LEU A 32 2.50 10.56 -12.16
CA LEU A 32 3.39 11.65 -11.73
C LEU A 32 4.11 12.29 -12.93
N GLU A 33 4.51 11.50 -13.92
CA GLU A 33 5.10 11.99 -15.18
C GLU A 33 4.09 12.82 -16.00
N GLU A 34 2.85 12.36 -16.11
CA GLU A 34 1.80 13.01 -16.90
C GLU A 34 1.24 14.28 -16.24
N ARG A 35 1.10 14.29 -14.91
CA ARG A 35 0.40 15.35 -14.17
C ARG A 35 1.34 16.25 -13.36
N GLY A 36 2.61 15.90 -13.23
CA GLY A 36 3.55 16.52 -12.30
C GLY A 36 3.30 16.09 -10.85
N GLN A 37 4.25 16.38 -9.96
CA GLN A 37 4.25 15.88 -8.57
C GLN A 37 2.98 16.30 -7.80
N THR A 38 2.71 17.60 -7.68
CA THR A 38 1.61 18.10 -6.84
C THR A 38 0.22 17.67 -7.33
N MET A 39 -0.06 17.80 -8.62
CA MET A 39 -1.36 17.40 -9.18
C MET A 39 -1.50 15.87 -9.26
N GLY A 40 -0.39 15.17 -9.48
CA GLY A 40 -0.33 13.71 -9.41
C GLY A 40 -0.69 13.18 -8.03
N ASP A 41 -0.11 13.74 -6.96
CA ASP A 41 -0.40 13.34 -5.58
C ASP A 41 -1.88 13.57 -5.22
N ILE A 42 -2.44 14.73 -5.58
CA ILE A 42 -3.87 15.02 -5.36
C ILE A 42 -4.75 14.02 -6.11
N PHE A 43 -4.42 13.74 -7.38
CA PHE A 43 -5.16 12.77 -8.19
C PHE A 43 -5.09 11.36 -7.58
N ILE A 44 -3.89 10.89 -7.23
CA ILE A 44 -3.69 9.56 -6.63
C ILE A 44 -4.49 9.44 -5.33
N ALA A 45 -4.37 10.42 -4.42
CA ALA A 45 -5.11 10.41 -3.17
C ALA A 45 -6.63 10.36 -3.40
N THR A 46 -7.14 11.17 -4.33
CA THR A 46 -8.56 11.23 -4.69
C THR A 46 -9.06 9.90 -5.25
N GLU A 47 -8.31 9.29 -6.18
CA GLU A 47 -8.70 8.05 -6.83
C GLU A 47 -8.55 6.83 -5.91
N VAL A 48 -7.60 6.85 -4.98
CA VAL A 48 -7.47 5.84 -3.92
C VAL A 48 -8.66 5.90 -2.98
N VAL A 49 -9.03 7.09 -2.48
CA VAL A 49 -10.20 7.24 -1.59
C VAL A 49 -11.50 6.83 -2.32
N ALA A 50 -11.62 7.16 -3.61
CA ALA A 50 -12.73 6.73 -4.44
C ALA A 50 -12.71 5.23 -4.81
N GLN A 51 -11.69 4.48 -4.38
CA GLN A 51 -11.46 3.06 -4.67
C GLN A 51 -11.30 2.70 -6.15
N ARG A 52 -11.03 3.71 -6.99
CA ARG A 52 -10.79 3.58 -8.44
C ARG A 52 -9.33 3.30 -8.77
N LEU A 53 -8.42 3.69 -7.88
CA LEU A 53 -7.01 3.37 -7.95
C LEU A 53 -6.62 2.48 -6.75
N ARG A 54 -6.05 1.31 -7.05
CA ARG A 54 -5.69 0.30 -6.05
C ARG A 54 -4.21 -0.03 -6.18
N PRO A 55 -3.37 0.27 -5.17
CA PRO A 55 -2.05 -0.32 -5.10
C PRO A 55 -2.17 -1.85 -5.10
N SER A 56 -1.29 -2.53 -5.82
CA SER A 56 -1.30 -3.99 -5.90
C SER A 56 0.11 -4.54 -5.90
N PRO A 57 0.39 -5.64 -5.18
CA PRO A 57 1.68 -6.29 -5.23
C PRO A 57 1.91 -6.91 -6.61
N ALA A 58 3.17 -7.12 -6.97
CA ALA A 58 3.53 -7.79 -8.21
C ALA A 58 2.97 -9.23 -8.26
N GLU A 59 2.46 -9.64 -9.41
CA GLU A 59 1.80 -10.93 -9.59
C GLU A 59 2.75 -12.12 -9.33
N ASN A 60 4.04 -11.93 -9.58
CA ASN A 60 5.09 -12.94 -9.37
C ASN A 60 5.61 -13.00 -7.92
N ALA A 61 5.17 -12.13 -7.01
CA ALA A 61 5.55 -12.22 -5.60
C ALA A 61 4.91 -13.46 -4.95
N PRO A 62 5.49 -14.05 -3.87
CA PRO A 62 4.90 -15.19 -3.17
C PRO A 62 3.44 -14.94 -2.74
N SER A 63 2.59 -15.96 -2.80
CA SER A 63 1.15 -15.85 -2.48
C SER A 63 0.89 -15.20 -1.12
N ASP A 64 1.65 -15.64 -0.12
CA ASP A 64 1.48 -15.22 1.27
C ASP A 64 1.87 -13.74 1.45
N PHE A 65 2.89 -13.29 0.70
CA PHE A 65 3.28 -11.88 0.64
C PHE A 65 2.20 -11.03 -0.02
N ARG A 66 1.60 -11.52 -1.12
CA ARG A 66 0.52 -10.79 -1.80
C ARG A 66 -0.71 -10.65 -0.91
N GLU A 67 -1.09 -11.71 -0.19
CA GLU A 67 -2.24 -11.66 0.72
C GLU A 67 -1.99 -10.73 1.90
N LEU A 68 -0.80 -10.79 2.52
CA LEU A 68 -0.39 -9.84 3.56
C LEU A 68 -0.50 -8.40 3.06
N THR A 69 0.09 -8.12 1.89
CA THR A 69 0.08 -6.77 1.29
C THR A 69 -1.35 -6.28 1.03
N ARG A 70 -2.22 -7.15 0.51
CA ARG A 70 -3.63 -6.83 0.25
C ARG A 70 -4.39 -6.52 1.54
N ARG A 71 -4.11 -7.23 2.64
CA ARG A 71 -4.69 -6.95 3.96
C ARG A 71 -4.24 -5.59 4.51
N CYS A 72 -2.95 -5.24 4.36
CA CYS A 72 -2.46 -3.91 4.72
C CYS A 72 -3.17 -2.79 3.94
N LEU A 73 -3.51 -3.04 2.68
CA LEU A 73 -4.20 -2.11 1.78
C LEU A 73 -5.74 -2.12 1.89
N SER A 74 -6.31 -2.69 2.95
CA SER A 74 -7.76 -2.64 3.15
C SER A 74 -8.27 -1.20 3.22
N TYR A 75 -9.34 -0.89 2.48
CA TYR A 75 -10.02 0.40 2.57
C TYR A 75 -10.67 0.62 3.93
N GLU A 76 -11.21 -0.45 4.52
CA GLU A 76 -11.72 -0.43 5.88
C GLU A 76 -10.54 -0.48 6.87
N PRO A 77 -10.27 0.58 7.65
CA PRO A 77 -9.11 0.64 8.56
C PRO A 77 -9.13 -0.46 9.62
N SER A 78 -10.32 -0.86 10.09
CA SER A 78 -10.49 -1.91 11.09
C SER A 78 -10.13 -3.32 10.60
N GLN A 79 -10.04 -3.52 9.29
CA GLN A 79 -9.67 -4.81 8.66
C GLN A 79 -8.16 -4.92 8.40
N ARG A 80 -7.40 -3.86 8.66
CA ARG A 80 -5.94 -3.88 8.50
C ARG A 80 -5.31 -4.67 9.66
N PRO A 81 -4.27 -5.47 9.40
CA PRO A 81 -3.60 -6.23 10.46
C PRO A 81 -2.81 -5.31 11.38
N GLN A 82 -2.60 -5.76 12.62
CA GLN A 82 -1.69 -5.08 13.54
C GLN A 82 -0.23 -5.31 13.12
N ILE A 83 0.67 -4.39 13.47
CA ILE A 83 2.11 -4.52 13.17
C ILE A 83 2.69 -5.83 13.72
N SER A 84 2.27 -6.26 14.91
CA SER A 84 2.70 -7.54 15.48
C SER A 84 2.30 -8.75 14.63
N GLU A 85 1.11 -8.71 14.02
CA GLU A 85 0.65 -9.77 13.11
C GLU A 85 1.44 -9.76 11.80
N ILE A 86 1.71 -8.57 11.26
CA ILE A 86 2.53 -8.38 10.06
C ILE A 86 3.92 -8.98 10.28
N LEU A 87 4.59 -8.65 11.39
CA LEU A 87 5.91 -9.19 11.74
C LEU A 87 5.89 -10.72 11.84
N SER A 88 4.85 -11.29 12.46
CA SER A 88 4.70 -12.75 12.55
C SER A 88 4.54 -13.39 11.17
N MET A 89 3.77 -12.78 10.27
CA MET A 89 3.61 -13.29 8.90
C MET A 89 4.90 -13.19 8.11
N ILE A 90 5.59 -12.04 8.18
CA ILE A 90 6.88 -11.84 7.50
C ILE A 90 7.93 -12.85 7.99
N SER A 91 8.00 -13.14 9.29
CA SER A 91 8.95 -14.14 9.81
C SER A 91 8.71 -15.57 9.29
N LYS A 92 7.49 -15.86 8.81
CA LYS A 92 7.11 -17.16 8.25
C LYS A 92 7.32 -17.22 6.74
N LEU A 93 7.49 -16.08 6.08
CA LEU A 93 7.92 -16.02 4.69
C LEU A 93 9.38 -16.49 4.67
N SER A 94 9.60 -17.78 4.42
CA SER A 94 10.94 -18.31 4.20
C SER A 94 11.55 -17.63 2.98
N VAL A 95 12.50 -16.72 3.23
CA VAL A 95 13.39 -16.13 2.22
C VAL A 95 14.55 -17.08 1.95
#